data_AF-A0A7V2W3D5-F1
#
_entry.id   AF-A0A7V2W3D5-F1
#
_cell.length_a   1.000
_cell.length_b   1.000
_cell.length_c   1.000
_cell.angle_alpha   90.00
_cell.angle_beta   90.00
_cell.angle_gamma   90.00
#
_symmetry.space_group_name_H-M   'P 1'
#
loop_
_entity.id
_entity.type
_entity.pdbx_description
1 polymer ?
#
loop_
_entity_poly.entity_id
_entity_poly.type
_entity_poly.pdbx_seq_one_letter_code
_entity_poly.pdbx_strand_id
1 'polypeptide(L)'
;MNQDFWARLDELIASSEIVIDRPKGTAHQRFPDLIFPLDYGYLKDTVGGDGNEIDVWLGTAGHRTLTAIACTVDSLKKDAEIKLIIGCTDA
;
A
#
# COMPACT_ATOMS: atom_id res chain seq x y z
N MET A 1 8.82 14.78 -16.83
CA MET A 1 8.12 14.24 -15.64
C MET A 1 8.91 13.02 -15.20
N ASN A 2 9.23 12.93 -13.91
CA ASN A 2 10.34 12.17 -13.34
C ASN A 2 10.22 10.65 -13.60
N GLN A 3 10.73 10.13 -14.73
CA GLN A 3 10.79 8.69 -15.00
C GLN A 3 11.53 7.95 -13.87
N ASP A 4 12.49 8.62 -13.21
CA ASP A 4 13.24 8.04 -12.10
C ASP A 4 12.38 7.77 -10.86
N PHE A 5 11.36 8.59 -10.56
CA PHE A 5 10.57 8.39 -9.33
C PHE A 5 9.70 7.14 -9.45
N TRP A 6 8.89 7.07 -10.51
CA TRP A 6 7.98 5.95 -10.72
C TRP A 6 8.73 4.65 -10.98
N ALA A 7 9.81 4.68 -11.78
CA ALA A 7 10.64 3.51 -12.01
C ALA A 7 11.31 2.99 -10.73
N ARG A 8 11.74 3.87 -9.81
CA ARG A 8 12.27 3.46 -8.50
C ARG A 8 11.22 2.82 -7.60
N LEU A 9 9.96 3.27 -7.67
CA LEU A 9 8.87 2.61 -6.95
C LEU A 9 8.57 1.23 -7.54
N ASP A 10 8.53 1.10 -8.86
CA ASP A 10 8.36 -0.20 -9.51
C ASP A 10 9.52 -1.15 -9.17
N GLU A 11 10.76 -0.67 -9.18
CA GLU A 11 11.95 -1.45 -8.78
C GLU A 11 11.88 -1.86 -7.30
N LEU A 12 11.49 -0.94 -6.41
CA LEU A 12 11.27 -1.22 -5.00
C LEU A 12 10.24 -2.34 -4.83
N ILE A 13 9.06 -2.22 -5.46
CA ILE A 13 8.01 -3.24 -5.42
C ILE A 13 8.51 -4.59 -5.95
N ALA A 14 9.23 -4.59 -7.08
CA ALA A 14 9.73 -5.80 -7.71
C ALA A 14 10.81 -6.50 -6.87
N SER A 15 11.59 -5.73 -6.11
CA SER A 15 12.68 -6.24 -5.25
C SER A 15 12.22 -6.63 -3.83
N SER A 16 11.00 -6.30 -3.44
CA SER A 16 10.46 -6.54 -2.09
C SER A 16 9.48 -7.72 -2.04
N GLU A 17 9.43 -8.39 -0.89
CA GLU A 17 8.36 -9.34 -0.55
C GLU A 17 7.11 -8.53 -0.13
N ILE A 18 5.97 -8.80 -0.78
CA ILE A 18 4.67 -8.26 -0.37
C ILE A 18 4.07 -9.22 0.67
N VAL A 19 3.84 -8.73 1.88
CA VAL A 19 3.20 -9.48 2.97
C VAL A 19 1.79 -8.93 3.19
N ILE A 20 0.78 -9.78 3.04
CA ILE A 20 -0.63 -9.42 3.31
C ILE A 20 -0.97 -9.83 4.75
N ASP A 21 -1.27 -8.84 5.60
CA ASP A 21 -1.65 -9.04 7.00
C ASP A 21 -3.14 -8.74 7.25
N ARG A 22 -3.80 -8.09 6.30
CA ARG A 22 -5.22 -7.70 6.37
C ARG A 22 -5.92 -8.07 5.06
N PRO A 23 -6.43 -9.30 4.96
CA PRO A 23 -7.11 -9.76 3.76
C PRO A 23 -8.36 -8.94 3.43
N LYS A 24 -8.69 -8.83 2.14
CA LYS A 24 -9.90 -8.20 1.64
C LYS A 24 -11.14 -8.74 2.34
N GLY A 25 -12.04 -7.83 2.71
CA GLY A 25 -13.30 -8.15 3.38
C GLY A 25 -13.17 -8.35 4.89
N THR A 26 -11.96 -8.32 5.45
CA THR A 26 -11.79 -8.31 6.91
C THR A 26 -12.08 -6.92 7.48
N ALA A 27 -12.47 -6.87 8.75
CA ALA A 27 -12.72 -5.63 9.48
C ALA A 27 -11.47 -5.13 10.18
N HIS A 28 -11.30 -3.81 10.28
CA HIS A 28 -10.23 -3.21 11.06
C HIS A 28 -10.41 -3.49 12.56
N GLN A 29 -9.38 -3.99 13.23
CA GLN A 29 -9.46 -4.46 14.63
C GLN A 29 -9.98 -3.39 15.60
N ARG A 30 -9.62 -2.12 15.40
CA ARG A 30 -10.08 -0.99 16.23
C ARG A 30 -11.33 -0.28 15.69
N PHE A 31 -11.67 -0.50 14.43
CA PHE A 31 -12.76 0.20 13.73
C PHE A 31 -13.56 -0.83 12.93
N PRO A 32 -14.42 -1.64 13.58
CA PRO A 32 -15.04 -2.80 12.93
C PRO A 32 -15.91 -2.48 11.72
N ASP A 33 -16.43 -1.25 11.64
CA ASP A 33 -17.20 -0.78 10.48
C ASP A 33 -16.33 -0.45 9.25
N LEU A 34 -15.00 -0.34 9.44
CA LEU A 34 -14.04 -0.17 8.35
C LEU A 34 -13.64 -1.54 7.83
N ILE A 35 -14.19 -1.89 6.66
CA ILE A 35 -13.89 -3.12 5.94
C ILE A 35 -12.84 -2.84 4.87
N PHE A 36 -11.79 -3.66 4.81
CA PHE A 36 -10.75 -3.53 3.79
C PHE A 36 -11.30 -3.90 2.40
N PRO A 37 -11.37 -2.97 1.43
CA PRO A 37 -11.94 -3.24 0.11
C PRO A 37 -11.03 -4.07 -0.79
N LEU A 38 -9.74 -4.13 -0.46
CA LEU A 38 -8.67 -4.85 -1.13
C LEU A 38 -7.78 -5.52 -0.08
N ASP A 39 -6.90 -6.43 -0.52
CA ASP A 39 -5.86 -6.96 0.37
C ASP A 39 -4.93 -5.82 0.78
N TYR A 40 -4.70 -5.71 2.08
CA TYR A 40 -3.83 -4.70 2.68
C TYR A 40 -2.64 -5.38 3.36
N GLY A 41 -1.49 -4.76 3.25
CA GLY A 41 -0.24 -5.30 3.75
C GLY A 41 0.89 -4.31 3.64
N TYR A 42 2.12 -4.83 3.53
CA TYR A 42 3.32 -4.02 3.48
C TYR A 42 4.45 -4.67 2.64
N LEU A 43 5.43 -3.86 2.26
CA LEU A 43 6.70 -4.34 1.69
C LEU A 43 7.67 -4.68 2.81
N LYS A 44 8.05 -5.95 2.92
CA LYS A 44 8.98 -6.43 3.96
C LYS A 44 10.37 -5.80 3.81
N ASP A 45 11.04 -5.59 4.94
CA ASP A 45 12.39 -5.03 5.04
C ASP A 45 12.50 -3.60 4.45
N THR A 46 11.40 -2.83 4.52
CA THR A 46 11.36 -1.42 4.11
C THR A 46 11.05 -0.51 5.30
N VAL A 47 11.25 0.80 5.13
CA VAL A 47 10.88 1.81 6.13
C VAL A 47 10.11 2.93 5.44
N GLY A 48 8.86 3.10 5.86
CA GLY A 48 7.91 4.13 5.46
C GLY A 48 8.02 5.40 6.30
N GLY A 49 7.13 6.35 6.02
CA GLY A 49 7.18 7.70 6.62
C GLY A 49 6.84 7.74 8.12
N ASP A 50 6.14 6.72 8.62
CA ASP A 50 5.75 6.57 10.03
C ASP A 50 6.75 5.74 10.84
N GLY A 51 7.80 5.24 10.20
CA GLY A 51 8.83 4.38 10.81
C GLY A 51 8.52 2.88 10.78
N ASN A 52 7.37 2.45 10.26
CA ASN A 52 7.05 1.04 10.00
C ASN A 52 7.34 0.70 8.53
N GLU A 53 7.04 -0.51 8.06
CA GLU A 53 7.17 -0.90 6.66
C GLU A 53 6.24 -0.10 5.72
N ILE A 54 6.61 0.01 4.44
CA ILE A 54 5.80 0.73 3.46
C ILE A 54 4.50 -0.03 3.17
N ASP A 55 3.38 0.60 3.48
CA ASP A 55 2.05 0.04 3.26
C ASP A 55 1.71 -0.16 1.78
N VAL A 56 1.00 -1.25 1.49
CA VAL A 56 0.48 -1.56 0.16
C VAL A 56 -0.99 -1.96 0.19
N TRP A 57 -1.70 -1.55 -0.87
CA TRP A 57 -2.98 -2.11 -1.29
C TRP A 57 -2.76 -2.97 -2.53
N LEU A 58 -3.15 -4.24 -2.47
CA LEU A 58 -2.99 -5.19 -3.57
C LEU A 58 -4.33 -5.45 -4.27
N GLY A 59 -4.39 -5.07 -5.55
CA GLY A 59 -5.48 -5.36 -6.46
C GLY A 59 -5.41 -6.77 -7.05
N THR A 60 -6.41 -7.12 -7.85
CA THR A 60 -6.59 -8.48 -8.38
C THR A 60 -6.07 -8.68 -9.81
N ALA A 61 -5.39 -7.70 -10.40
CA ALA A 61 -4.95 -7.76 -11.80
C ALA A 61 -3.85 -8.79 -12.08
N GLY A 62 -3.26 -9.38 -11.04
CA GLY A 62 -2.24 -10.43 -11.15
C GLY A 62 -0.82 -9.94 -11.52
N HIS A 63 -0.67 -8.68 -11.93
CA HIS A 63 0.64 -8.04 -12.11
C HIS A 63 1.02 -7.19 -10.89
N ARG A 64 2.33 -7.14 -10.59
CA ARG A 64 2.91 -6.39 -9.45
C ARG A 64 3.51 -5.06 -9.89
N THR A 65 2.79 -4.31 -10.72
CA THR A 65 3.21 -2.95 -11.11
C THR A 65 2.45 -1.93 -10.29
N LEU A 66 3.10 -0.80 -10.01
CA LEU A 66 2.43 0.31 -9.35
C LEU A 66 1.28 0.82 -10.23
N THR A 67 0.08 0.94 -9.66
CA THR A 67 -1.07 1.59 -10.28
C THR A 67 -1.13 3.06 -9.88
N ALA A 68 -0.96 3.34 -8.59
CA ALA A 68 -1.05 4.69 -8.03
C ALA A 68 -0.35 4.78 -6.65
N ILE A 69 -0.20 6.00 -6.15
CA ILE A 69 0.10 6.27 -4.74
C ILE A 69 -1.09 6.98 -4.09
N ALA A 70 -1.39 6.63 -2.85
CA ALA A 70 -2.32 7.37 -2.00
C ALA A 70 -1.54 8.11 -0.92
N CYS A 71 -1.79 9.41 -0.77
CA CYS A 71 -1.30 10.19 0.36
C CYS A 71 -2.43 10.36 1.37
N THR A 72 -2.23 9.87 2.59
CA THR A 72 -3.20 9.95 3.68
C THR A 72 -2.75 10.96 4.72
N VAL A 73 -3.71 11.61 5.40
CA VAL A 73 -3.46 12.47 6.55
C VAL A 73 -4.30 11.95 7.70
N ASP A 74 -3.65 11.52 8.78
CA ASP A 74 -4.33 11.06 9.99
C ASP A 74 -4.29 12.18 11.04
N SER A 75 -5.45 12.78 11.30
CA SER A 75 -5.57 13.89 12.27
C SER A 75 -5.41 13.44 13.73
N LEU A 76 -5.67 12.15 14.02
CA LEU A 76 -5.54 11.59 15.36
C LEU A 76 -4.07 11.28 15.67
N LYS A 77 -3.36 10.64 14.74
CA LYS A 77 -1.91 10.38 14.85
C LYS A 77 -1.07 11.64 14.63
N LYS A 78 -1.61 12.63 13.89
CA LYS A 78 -0.94 13.85 13.45
C LYS A 78 0.22 13.59 12.49
N ASP A 79 0.02 12.68 11.55
CA ASP A 79 1.00 12.34 10.51
C ASP A 79 0.38 12.39 9.10
N ALA A 80 1.25 12.23 8.11
CA ALA A 80 0.89 11.98 6.73
C ALA A 80 1.76 10.83 6.20
N GLU A 81 1.15 9.94 5.44
CA GLU A 81 1.78 8.70 4.97
C GLU A 81 1.49 8.50 3.47
N ILE A 82 2.42 7.85 2.77
CA ILE A 82 2.18 7.34 1.42
C ILE A 82 1.83 5.85 1.51
N LYS A 83 0.93 5.39 0.65
CA LYS A 83 0.60 3.96 0.47
C LYS A 83 0.65 3.61 -1.01
N LEU A 84 1.25 2.47 -1.34
CA LEU A 84 1.40 2.03 -2.72
C LEU A 84 0.17 1.22 -3.13
N ILE A 85 -0.44 1.55 -4.27
CA ILE A 85 -1.57 0.82 -4.83
C ILE A 85 -1.03 0.01 -6.01
N ILE A 86 -1.13 -1.31 -5.93
CA ILE A 86 -0.45 -2.24 -6.85
C ILE A 86 -1.50 -3.09 -7.57
N GLY A 87 -1.37 -3.24 -8.89
CA GLY A 87 -2.16 -4.21 -9.64
C GLY A 87 -3.67 -3.99 -9.55
N CYS A 88 -4.12 -2.74 -9.45
CA CYS A 88 -5.54 -2.38 -9.52
C CYS A 88 -5.94 -2.07 -10.96
N THR A 89 -7.13 -2.54 -11.33
CA THR A 89 -7.81 -2.20 -12.60
C THR A 89 -8.93 -1.21 -12.33
N ASP A 90 -9.43 -0.60 -13.40
CA ASP A 90 -10.72 0.10 -13.34
C ASP A 90 -11.83 -0.86 -12.88
N ALA A 91 -12.85 -0.28 -12.24
CA ALA A 91 -14.01 -0.98 -11.68
C ALA A 91 -15.07 -1.33 -12.74
#